data_AF-A0A2N2R7X4-F1
#
_entry.id   AF-A0A2N2R7X4-F1
#
_cell.length_a   1.000
_cell.length_b   1.000
_cell.length_c   1.000
_cell.angle_alpha   90.00
_cell.angle_beta   90.00
_cell.angle_gamma   90.00
#
_symmetry.space_group_name_H-M   'P 1'
#
loop_
_entity.id
_entity.type
_entity.pdbx_description
1 polymer ?
#
loop_
_entity_poly.entity_id
_entity_poly.type
_entity_poly.pdbx_seq_one_letter_code
_entity_poly.pdbx_strand_id
1 'polypeptide(L)' 'MLTTEQESDLVRFITEDFGADLDHDDFVDCCLQMFEDIAGLECLDDDQTKTITTRLWRLYAQH' A
#
# COMPACT_ATOMS: atom_id res chain seq x y z
N MET A 1 2.14 -3.76 -12.92
CA MET A 1 2.98 -3.96 -11.72
C MET A 1 3.60 -2.64 -11.36
N LEU A 2 3.51 -2.25 -10.09
CA LEU A 2 4.17 -1.05 -9.58
C LEU A 2 5.70 -1.22 -9.68
N THR A 3 6.39 -0.12 -9.98
CA THR A 3 7.85 -0.07 -9.84
C THR A 3 8.22 0.05 -8.37
N THR A 4 9.47 -0.29 -8.03
CA THR A 4 9.99 -0.12 -6.66
C THR A 4 9.91 1.32 -6.16
N GLU A 5 10.02 2.29 -7.07
CA GLU A 5 9.87 3.72 -6.75
C GLU A 5 8.42 4.04 -6.37
N GLN A 6 7.45 3.56 -7.15
CA GLN A 6 6.02 3.72 -6.84
C GLN A 6 5.64 3.03 -5.53
N GLU A 7 6.17 1.83 -5.25
CA GLU A 7 5.93 1.14 -3.98
C GLU A 7 6.48 1.94 -2.79
N SER A 8 7.67 2.55 -2.94
CA SER A 8 8.27 3.40 -1.90
C SER A 8 7.47 4.69 -1.68
N ASP A 9 7.00 5.33 -2.75
CA ASP A 9 6.18 6.54 -2.67
C ASP A 9 4.84 6.26 -1.97
N LEU A 10 4.18 5.14 -2.28
CA LEU A 10 2.92 4.74 -1.65
C LEU A 10 3.09 4.52 -0.15
N VAL A 11 4.14 3.81 0.26
CA VAL A 11 4.46 3.61 1.68
C VAL A 11 4.73 4.95 2.36
N ARG A 12 5.46 5.85 1.71
CA ARG A 12 5.72 7.18 2.24
C ARG A 12 4.44 7.99 2.42
N PHE A 13 3.52 7.98 1.45
CA PHE A 13 2.23 8.65 1.58
C PHE A 13 1.40 8.08 2.73
N ILE A 14 1.34 6.74 2.85
CA ILE A 14 0.63 6.10 3.96
C ILE A 14 1.23 6.53 5.31
N THR A 15 2.56 6.53 5.44
CA THR A 15 3.23 6.94 6.68
C THR A 15 3.04 8.43 6.98
N GLU A 16 3.05 9.31 5.97
CA GLU A 16 2.85 10.75 6.13
C GLU A 16 1.38 11.10 6.51
N ASP A 17 0.40 10.39 5.94
CA ASP A 17 -1.03 10.69 6.14
C ASP A 17 -1.64 9.98 7.36
N PHE A 18 -1.24 8.73 7.63
CA PHE A 18 -1.85 7.87 8.66
C PHE A 18 -0.91 7.55 9.83
N GLY A 19 0.39 7.83 9.69
CA GLY A 19 1.40 7.61 10.72
C GLY A 19 2.19 6.31 10.57
N ALA A 20 3.24 6.17 11.39
CA ALA A 20 4.19 5.06 11.36
C ALA A 20 3.86 3.91 12.34
N ASP A 21 2.68 3.94 12.96
CA ASP A 21 2.27 2.98 14.01
C ASP A 21 0.95 2.28 13.65
N LEU A 22 0.82 1.92 12.36
CA LEU A 22 -0.30 1.10 11.89
C LEU A 22 0.02 -0.37 12.12
N ASP A 23 -0.97 -1.13 12.59
CA ASP A 23 -0.89 -2.58 12.50
C ASP A 23 -1.11 -3.05 11.05
N HIS A 24 -0.94 -4.34 10.82
CA HIS A 24 -1.03 -4.89 9.47
C HIS A 24 -2.43 -4.69 8.85
N ASP A 25 -3.49 -4.81 9.64
CA ASP A 25 -4.86 -4.76 9.12
C ASP A 25 -5.24 -3.31 8.83
N ASP A 26 -4.92 -2.39 9.73
CA ASP A 26 -5.07 -0.94 9.53
C ASP A 26 -4.28 -0.46 8.30
N PHE A 27 -3.05 -0.97 8.11
CA PHE A 27 -2.22 -0.65 6.95
C PHE A 27 -2.84 -1.15 5.63
N VAL A 28 -3.36 -2.37 5.63
CA VAL A 28 -4.03 -2.95 4.45
C VAL A 28 -5.26 -2.13 4.09
N ASP A 29 -6.09 -1.77 5.07
CA ASP A 29 -7.29 -0.95 4.84
C ASP A 29 -6.92 0.43 4.27
N CYS A 30 -5.85 1.06 4.77
CA CYS A 30 -5.34 2.32 4.20
C CYS A 30 -4.86 2.15 2.75
N CYS A 31 -4.18 1.04 2.43
CA CYS A 31 -3.76 0.74 1.06
C CYS A 31 -4.97 0.60 0.13
N LEU A 32 -5.99 -0.15 0.56
CA LEU A 32 -7.19 -0.40 -0.24
C LEU A 32 -7.91 0.90 -0.55
N GLN A 33 -8.12 1.76 0.46
CA GLN A 33 -8.76 3.06 0.26
C GLN A 33 -7.96 3.92 -0.75
N MET A 34 -6.63 3.92 -0.64
CA MET A 34 -5.78 4.67 -1.57
C MET A 34 -5.77 4.10 -3.00
N PHE A 35 -5.91 2.78 -3.16
CA PHE A 35 -5.96 2.15 -4.48
C PHE A 35 -7.21 2.53 -5.27
N GLU A 36 -8.32 2.83 -4.59
CA GLU A 36 -9.55 3.33 -5.23
C GLU A 36 -9.33 4.67 -5.95
N ASP A 37 -8.40 5.49 -5.46
CA ASP A 37 -8.10 6.81 -6.02
C ASP A 37 -7.00 6.78 -7.11
N ILE A 38 -6.29 5.66 -7.27
CA ILE A 38 -5.15 5.55 -8.21
C ILE A 38 -5.57 4.75 -9.45
N ALA A 39 -5.64 5.44 -10.58
CA ALA A 39 -5.91 4.83 -11.88
C ALA A 39 -4.94 3.66 -12.20
N GLY A 40 -5.51 2.50 -12.50
CA GLY A 40 -4.84 1.21 -12.67
C GLY A 40 -4.80 0.32 -11.42
N LEU A 41 -5.02 0.84 -10.21
CA LEU A 41 -5.06 0.06 -8.97
C LEU A 41 -6.49 -0.27 -8.50
N GLU A 42 -7.47 0.52 -8.94
CA GLU A 42 -8.90 0.32 -8.67
C GLU A 42 -9.47 -0.95 -9.33
N CYS A 43 -8.78 -1.47 -10.34
CA CYS A 43 -9.19 -2.66 -11.11
C CYS A 43 -8.43 -3.94 -10.73
N LEU A 44 -7.64 -3.92 -9.65
CA LEU A 44 -6.88 -5.10 -9.23
C LEU A 44 -7.81 -6.21 -8.74
N ASP A 45 -7.49 -7.44 -9.08
CA ASP A 45 -8.15 -8.61 -8.47
C ASP A 45 -7.62 -8.86 -7.04
N ASP A 46 -8.28 -9.76 -6.30
CA ASP A 46 -7.94 -10.07 -4.91
C ASP A 46 -6.49 -10.58 -4.76
N ASP A 47 -6.00 -11.38 -5.71
CA ASP A 47 -4.65 -11.95 -5.67
C ASP A 47 -3.58 -10.88 -5.94
N GLN A 48 -3.84 -9.98 -6.89
CA GLN A 48 -2.99 -8.84 -7.21
C GLN A 48 -2.95 -7.85 -6.04
N THR A 49 -4.12 -7.53 -5.48
CA THR A 49 -4.27 -6.67 -4.31
C THR A 49 -3.46 -7.22 -3.15
N LYS A 50 -3.66 -8.49 -2.80
CA LYS A 50 -2.92 -9.18 -1.73
C LYS A 50 -1.40 -9.19 -2.00
N THR A 51 -0.99 -9.39 -3.24
CA THR A 51 0.42 -9.38 -3.63
C THR A 51 1.04 -8.00 -3.41
N ILE A 52 0.35 -6.93 -3.80
CA ILE A 52 0.84 -5.57 -3.68
C ILE A 52 0.84 -5.13 -2.21
N THR A 53 -0.25 -5.32 -1.46
CA THR A 53 -0.30 -4.95 -0.04
C THR A 53 0.74 -5.68 0.79
N THR A 54 1.01 -6.97 0.49
CA THR A 54 2.10 -7.72 1.15
C THR A 54 3.47 -7.12 0.87
N ARG A 55 3.72 -6.59 -0.33
CA ARG A 55 4.99 -5.94 -0.68
C ARG A 55 5.13 -4.60 0.03
N LEU A 56 4.08 -3.78 -0.02
CA LEU A 56 4.05 -2.47 0.65
C LEU A 56 4.23 -2.64 2.17
N TRP A 57 3.58 -3.64 2.78
CA TRP A 57 3.75 -3.93 4.21
C TRP A 57 5.20 -4.28 4.56
N ARG A 58 5.88 -5.08 3.73
CA ARG A 58 7.30 -5.42 3.96
C ARG A 58 8.21 -4.22 3.88
N LEU A 59 7.88 -3.23 3.05
CA LEU A 59 8.61 -1.97 2.96
C LEU A 59 8.30 -1.08 4.17
N TYR A 60 7.03 -0.97 4.56
CA TYR A 60 6.59 -0.22 5.73
C TYR A 60 7.23 -0.75 7.02
N ALA A 61 7.22 -2.07 7.24
CA ALA A 61 7.81 -2.71 8.41
C ALA A 61 9.36 -2.67 8.49
N GLN A 62 10.03 -2.19 7.43
CA GLN A 62 11.48 -1.95 7.42
C GLN A 62 11.86 -0.52 7.80
N HIS A 63 10.88 0.39 7.83
CA HIS A 63 11.03 1.78 8.27
C HIS A 63 10.74 1.92 9.76
#